data_AF-A0A1X7TSP0-F1
#
_entry.id   AF-A0A1X7TSP0-F1
#
_cell.length_a   1.000
_cell.length_b   1.000
_cell.length_c   1.000
_cell.angle_alpha   90.00
_cell.angle_beta   90.00
_cell.angle_gamma   90.00
#
_symmetry.space_group_name_H-M   'P 1'
#
loop_
_entity.id
_entity.type
_entity.pdbx_description
1 polymer ?
#
loop_
_entity_poly.entity_id
_entity_poly.type
_entity_poly.pdbx_seq_one_letter_code
_entity_poly.pdbx_strand_id
1 'polypeptide(L)'
;MSQKDGRFKSIHTVLNVSCELHQEGVGTEKVQARIVTNLEENLLLDMGVLGVHSPVALQNAVFFYCGVYLCLRGGDEHRELKNSQFYIDEVRNPSGQTQMIKCLIYTEHGSKNRPRSIHQVHLENKIVYHYAKKELGEKCFLFLMDLYLSKLSKKAVEKDLFYCKPAQSTSCGKL
;
A
#
# COMPACT_ATOMS: atom_id res chain seq x y z
N MET A 1 -2.35 -35.60 26.22
CA MET A 1 -1.45 -34.56 26.77
C MET A 1 -0.22 -34.51 25.89
N SER A 2 -0.02 -33.41 25.14
CA SER A 2 1.06 -33.30 24.15
C SER A 2 2.41 -33.18 24.87
N GLN A 3 3.35 -34.09 24.57
CA GLN A 3 4.73 -33.99 25.06
C GLN A 3 5.36 -32.74 24.46
N LYS A 4 5.89 -31.85 25.31
CA LYS A 4 6.68 -30.69 24.89
C LYS A 4 7.97 -31.19 24.24
N ASP A 5 7.99 -31.20 22.91
CA ASP A 5 9.14 -31.59 22.10
C ASP A 5 10.35 -30.69 22.45
N GLY A 6 11.41 -31.30 22.97
CA GLY A 6 12.58 -30.60 23.52
C GLY A 6 13.32 -29.74 22.50
N ARG A 7 13.11 -29.99 21.20
CA ARG A 7 13.69 -29.21 20.09
C ARG A 7 13.21 -27.77 20.03
N PHE A 8 11.99 -27.48 20.52
CA PHE A 8 11.43 -26.12 20.50
C PHE A 8 11.76 -25.31 21.76
N LYS A 9 12.41 -25.91 22.78
CA LYS A 9 12.77 -25.19 24.02
C LYS A 9 13.63 -23.96 23.72
N SER A 10 14.62 -24.05 22.84
CA SER A 10 15.49 -22.91 22.52
C SER A 10 14.71 -21.74 21.89
N ILE A 11 13.76 -22.03 21.01
CA ILE A 11 12.91 -21.04 20.35
C ILE A 11 11.99 -20.36 21.37
N HIS A 12 11.41 -21.12 22.30
CA HIS A 12 10.61 -20.57 23.40
C HIS A 12 11.44 -19.70 24.35
N THR A 13 12.68 -20.07 24.63
CA THR A 13 13.59 -19.28 25.47
C THR A 13 13.92 -17.93 24.83
N VAL A 14 14.24 -17.89 23.53
CA VAL A 14 14.53 -16.64 22.81
C VAL A 14 13.32 -15.70 22.78
N LEU A 15 12.11 -16.24 22.56
CA LEU A 15 10.87 -15.47 22.60
C LEU A 15 10.61 -14.87 23.99
N ASN A 16 10.87 -15.60 25.07
CA ASN A 16 10.71 -15.10 26.43
C ASN A 16 11.69 -13.95 26.74
N VAL A 17 12.96 -14.07 26.34
CA VAL A 17 13.96 -13.00 26.50
C VAL A 17 13.52 -11.73 25.77
N SER A 18 12.93 -11.84 24.57
CA SER A 18 12.43 -10.67 23.85
C SER A 18 11.25 -9.97 24.55
N CYS A 19 10.40 -10.72 25.25
CA CYS A 19 9.32 -10.17 26.08
C CYS A 19 9.86 -9.47 27.33
N GLU A 20 10.86 -10.06 28.00
CA GLU A 20 11.52 -9.49 29.18
C GLU A 20 12.22 -8.17 28.82
N LEU A 21 13.02 -8.15 27.75
CA LEU A 21 13.68 -6.94 27.26
C LEU A 21 12.69 -5.83 26.89
N HIS A 22 11.52 -6.19 26.32
CA HIS A 22 10.48 -5.21 26.02
C HIS A 22 9.84 -4.62 27.28
N GLN A 23 9.61 -5.44 28.32
CA GLN A 23 9.13 -4.97 29.63
C GLN A 23 10.15 -4.07 30.34
N GLU A 24 11.44 -4.31 30.14
CA GLU A 24 12.55 -3.48 30.63
C GLU A 24 12.73 -2.17 29.82
N GLY A 25 11.90 -1.93 28.79
CA GLY A 25 11.93 -0.71 28.00
C GLY A 25 12.89 -0.75 26.80
N VAL A 26 13.59 -1.87 26.57
CA VAL A 26 14.53 -2.01 25.44
C VAL A 26 13.74 -2.02 24.12
N GLY A 27 14.02 -1.06 23.24
CA GLY A 27 13.32 -0.90 21.96
C GLY A 27 11.94 -0.24 22.04
N THR A 28 11.60 0.39 23.18
CA THR A 28 10.31 1.11 23.35
C THR A 28 10.30 2.52 22.78
N GLU A 29 11.47 3.08 22.45
CA GLU A 29 11.57 4.37 21.76
C GLU A 29 11.02 4.27 20.34
N LYS A 30 9.77 4.70 20.20
CA LYS A 30 9.08 4.72 18.91
C LYS A 30 9.59 5.90 18.08
N VAL A 31 10.49 5.63 17.14
CA VAL A 31 10.84 6.59 16.09
C VAL A 31 9.65 6.71 15.13
N GLN A 32 8.76 7.65 15.41
CA GLN A 32 7.60 7.91 14.56
C GLN A 32 8.01 8.81 13.39
N ALA A 33 7.76 8.36 12.16
CA ALA A 33 7.94 9.18 10.97
C ALA A 33 7.06 10.45 11.04
N ARG A 34 7.63 11.59 10.64
CA ARG A 34 6.92 12.87 10.52
C ARG A 34 5.80 12.75 9.48
N ILE A 35 4.67 13.41 9.75
CA ILE A 35 3.54 13.49 8.82
C ILE A 35 3.95 14.33 7.62
N VAL A 36 3.68 13.83 6.41
CA VAL A 36 3.86 14.60 5.17
C VAL A 36 2.78 15.68 5.12
N THR A 37 3.19 16.92 4.94
CA THR A 37 2.28 18.08 4.90
C THR A 37 1.75 18.31 3.48
N ASN A 38 0.60 18.98 3.38
CA ASN A 38 0.04 19.38 2.07
C ASN A 38 1.01 20.29 1.27
N LEU A 39 1.85 21.07 1.96
CA LEU A 39 2.83 21.92 1.32
C LEU A 39 3.94 21.11 0.65
N GLU A 40 4.42 20.06 1.31
CA GLU A 40 5.42 19.14 0.76
C GLU A 40 4.86 18.33 -0.41
N GLU A 41 3.60 17.89 -0.30
CA GLU A 41 2.89 17.22 -1.39
C GLU A 41 2.79 18.14 -2.62
N ASN A 42 2.37 19.39 -2.43
CA ASN A 42 2.29 20.36 -3.52
C ASN A 42 3.67 20.63 -4.13
N LEU A 43 4.72 20.75 -3.32
CA LEU A 43 6.08 20.93 -3.81
C LEU A 43 6.55 19.74 -4.68
N LEU A 44 6.22 18.50 -4.30
CA LEU A 44 6.53 17.31 -5.10
C LEU A 44 5.77 17.28 -6.44
N LEU A 45 4.53 17.77 -6.45
CA LEU A 45 3.74 17.93 -7.67
C LEU A 45 4.31 19.03 -8.57
N ASP A 46 4.63 20.19 -8.00
CA ASP A 46 5.14 21.36 -8.73
C ASP A 46 6.52 21.09 -9.35
N MET A 47 7.37 20.31 -8.65
CA MET A 47 8.66 19.84 -9.19
C MET A 47 8.52 18.76 -10.28
N GLY A 48 7.30 18.27 -10.56
CA GLY A 48 7.06 17.20 -11.52
C GLY A 48 7.56 15.83 -11.05
N VAL A 49 7.80 15.64 -9.75
CA VAL A 49 8.16 14.32 -9.20
C VAL A 49 6.95 13.39 -9.19
N LEU A 50 5.77 13.96 -8.92
CA LEU A 50 4.47 13.28 -8.95
C LEU A 50 3.61 13.86 -10.07
N GLY A 51 2.79 13.03 -10.71
CA GLY A 51 1.79 13.47 -11.69
C GLY A 51 1.62 12.48 -12.83
N VAL A 52 0.95 12.92 -13.90
CA VAL A 52 0.61 12.04 -15.05
C VAL A 52 1.43 12.31 -16.31
N HIS A 53 2.31 13.31 -16.29
CA HIS A 53 3.07 13.77 -17.45
C HIS A 53 4.14 12.77 -17.91
N SER A 54 4.58 11.84 -17.06
CA SER A 54 5.50 10.77 -17.43
C SER A 54 5.15 9.46 -16.73
N PRO A 55 5.49 8.29 -17.30
CA PRO A 55 5.26 7.00 -16.64
C PRO A 55 5.97 6.88 -15.29
N VAL A 56 7.15 7.50 -15.15
CA VAL A 56 7.91 7.54 -13.89
C VAL A 56 7.19 8.40 -12.85
N ALA A 57 6.74 9.59 -13.24
CA ALA A 57 5.98 10.47 -12.34
C ALA A 57 4.66 9.83 -11.89
N LEU A 58 3.98 9.09 -12.77
CA LEU A 58 2.76 8.37 -12.43
C LEU A 58 3.03 7.25 -11.42
N GLN A 59 4.08 6.46 -11.65
CA GLN A 59 4.49 5.43 -10.72
C GLN A 59 4.90 5.99 -9.36
N ASN A 60 5.63 7.11 -9.34
CA ASN A 60 6.00 7.81 -8.11
C ASN A 60 4.77 8.32 -7.36
N ALA A 61 3.79 8.90 -8.08
CA ALA A 61 2.52 9.35 -7.51
C ALA A 61 1.74 8.19 -6.87
N VAL A 62 1.62 7.07 -7.57
CA VAL A 62 0.98 5.85 -7.03
C VAL A 62 1.72 5.35 -5.80
N PHE A 63 3.05 5.25 -5.85
CA PHE A 63 3.86 4.82 -4.71
C PHE A 63 3.65 5.71 -3.49
N PHE A 64 3.72 7.03 -3.68
CA PHE A 64 3.52 8.03 -2.64
C PHE A 64 2.13 7.92 -2.00
N TYR A 65 1.07 7.96 -2.81
CA TYR A 65 -0.30 7.95 -2.29
C TYR A 65 -0.73 6.59 -1.71
N CYS A 66 -0.18 5.47 -2.20
CA CYS A 66 -0.32 4.18 -1.51
C CYS A 66 0.24 4.26 -0.09
N GLY A 67 1.41 4.89 0.09
CA GLY A 67 2.00 5.06 1.42
C GLY A 67 1.16 5.98 2.33
N VAL A 68 0.63 7.06 1.77
CA VAL A 68 -0.18 8.05 2.51
C VAL A 68 -1.57 7.50 2.88
N TYR A 69 -2.33 7.00 1.90
CA TYR A 69 -3.75 6.64 2.10
C TYR A 69 -3.98 5.19 2.53
N LEU A 70 -3.10 4.26 2.13
CA LEU A 70 -3.24 2.85 2.51
C LEU A 70 -2.36 2.51 3.72
N CYS A 71 -1.57 3.48 4.21
CA CYS A 71 -0.64 3.34 5.33
C CYS A 71 0.43 2.27 5.13
N LEU A 72 0.87 2.05 3.88
CA LEU A 72 1.99 1.15 3.57
C LEU A 72 3.29 1.89 3.88
N ARG A 73 4.00 1.47 4.94
CA ARG A 73 5.15 2.24 5.47
C ARG A 73 6.46 1.51 5.38
N GLY A 74 6.47 0.19 5.18
CA GLY A 74 7.73 -0.53 4.97
C GLY A 74 7.88 -1.06 3.56
N GLY A 75 9.14 -1.19 3.14
CA GLY A 75 9.49 -1.65 1.80
C GLY A 75 8.87 -2.99 1.42
N ASP A 76 8.73 -3.93 2.38
CA ASP A 76 8.11 -5.23 2.11
C ASP A 76 6.62 -5.11 1.76
N GLU A 77 5.87 -4.23 2.40
CA GLU A 77 4.45 -4.01 2.07
C GLU A 77 4.29 -3.54 0.64
N HIS A 78 5.14 -2.60 0.21
CA HIS A 78 5.13 -2.15 -1.18
C HIS A 78 5.60 -3.23 -2.16
N ARG A 79 6.64 -4.00 -1.81
CA ARG A 79 7.16 -5.08 -2.68
C ARG A 79 6.19 -6.23 -2.86
N GLU A 80 5.39 -6.51 -1.84
CA GLU A 80 4.41 -7.59 -1.83
C GLU A 80 3.03 -7.19 -2.36
N LEU A 81 2.83 -5.91 -2.72
CA LEU A 81 1.57 -5.46 -3.32
C LEU A 81 1.26 -6.22 -4.60
N LYS A 82 0.01 -6.63 -4.71
CA LYS A 82 -0.56 -7.36 -5.85
C LYS A 82 -1.67 -6.56 -6.50
N ASN A 83 -1.89 -6.82 -7.78
CA ASN A 83 -2.98 -6.17 -8.51
C ASN A 83 -4.36 -6.61 -7.97
N SER A 84 -4.49 -7.88 -7.61
CA SER A 84 -5.69 -8.50 -7.04
C SER A 84 -6.15 -7.87 -5.72
N GLN A 85 -5.31 -7.09 -5.05
CA GLN A 85 -5.67 -6.36 -3.82
C GLN A 85 -6.52 -5.12 -4.10
N PHE A 86 -6.63 -4.69 -5.36
CA PHE A 86 -7.30 -3.46 -5.75
C PHE A 86 -8.54 -3.75 -6.61
N TYR A 87 -9.65 -3.14 -6.25
CA TYR A 87 -10.89 -3.18 -7.01
C TYR A 87 -11.49 -1.77 -7.12
N ILE A 88 -11.98 -1.40 -8.30
CA ILE A 88 -12.67 -0.13 -8.50
C ILE A 88 -14.16 -0.42 -8.71
N ASP A 89 -14.99 0.24 -7.92
CA ASP A 89 -16.45 0.08 -7.94
C ASP A 89 -17.15 1.45 -8.03
N GLU A 90 -18.43 1.46 -8.36
CA GLU A 90 -19.31 2.62 -8.27
C GLU A 90 -20.35 2.42 -7.17
N VAL A 91 -20.22 3.19 -6.10
CA VAL A 91 -21.07 3.08 -4.92
C VAL A 91 -21.91 4.34 -4.72
N ARG A 92 -23.03 4.22 -4.01
CA ARG A 92 -23.80 5.41 -3.62
C ARG A 92 -22.97 6.29 -2.71
N ASN A 93 -22.95 7.60 -2.98
CA ASN A 93 -22.20 8.54 -2.19
C ASN A 93 -22.70 8.52 -0.73
N PRO A 94 -21.83 8.18 0.25
CA PRO A 94 -22.22 8.12 1.65
C PRO A 94 -22.62 9.49 2.23
N SER A 95 -22.22 10.58 1.58
CA SER A 95 -22.53 11.96 1.98
C SER A 95 -23.70 12.60 1.22
N GLY A 96 -24.28 11.92 0.22
CA GLY A 96 -25.37 12.47 -0.59
C GLY A 96 -26.08 11.39 -1.40
N GLN A 97 -27.33 11.10 -1.06
CA GLN A 97 -28.02 9.85 -1.42
C GLN A 97 -28.30 9.64 -2.93
N THR A 98 -28.12 10.65 -3.78
CA THR A 98 -28.54 10.62 -5.19
C THR A 98 -27.40 10.49 -6.21
N GLN A 99 -26.14 10.58 -5.82
CA GLN A 99 -25.01 10.50 -6.75
C GLN A 99 -24.20 9.22 -6.54
N MET A 100 -23.91 8.50 -7.63
CA MET A 100 -22.91 7.44 -7.63
C MET A 100 -21.51 8.06 -7.64
N ILE A 101 -20.60 7.47 -6.87
CA ILE A 101 -19.21 7.88 -6.76
C ILE A 101 -18.32 6.67 -6.97
N LYS A 102 -17.27 6.82 -7.79
CA LYS A 102 -16.23 5.81 -7.93
C LYS A 102 -15.48 5.64 -6.61
N CYS A 103 -15.19 4.40 -6.25
CA CYS A 103 -14.48 4.03 -5.05
C CYS A 103 -13.41 3.00 -5.38
N LEU A 104 -12.20 3.19 -4.83
CA LEU A 104 -11.14 2.21 -4.83
C LEU A 104 -11.22 1.42 -3.52
N ILE A 105 -11.32 0.11 -3.63
CA ILE A 105 -11.33 -0.84 -2.53
C ILE A 105 -9.96 -1.52 -2.51
N TYR A 106 -9.25 -1.40 -1.41
CA TYR A 106 -7.97 -2.06 -1.16
C TYR A 106 -8.11 -3.09 -0.04
N THR A 107 -7.68 -4.32 -0.29
CA THR A 107 -7.63 -5.39 0.72
C THR A 107 -6.18 -5.67 1.13
N GLU A 108 -5.84 -5.43 2.39
CA GLU A 108 -4.50 -5.67 2.96
C GLU A 108 -4.27 -7.17 3.13
N HIS A 109 -3.19 -7.70 2.57
CA HIS A 109 -2.79 -9.09 2.77
C HIS A 109 -1.86 -9.24 3.98
N GLY A 110 -2.45 -9.43 5.16
CA GLY A 110 -1.72 -9.59 6.42
C GLY A 110 -1.16 -8.27 6.95
N SER A 111 -1.37 -8.00 8.24
CA SER A 111 -0.97 -6.72 8.85
C SER A 111 0.31 -6.85 9.68
N LYS A 112 1.24 -5.90 9.53
CA LYS A 112 2.46 -5.83 10.36
C LYS A 112 2.19 -5.70 11.85
N ASN A 113 1.07 -5.06 12.20
CA ASN A 113 0.70 -4.83 13.59
C ASN A 113 -0.05 -6.02 14.21
N ARG A 114 -0.19 -7.13 13.47
CA ARG A 114 -0.83 -8.35 13.96
C ARG A 114 0.23 -9.44 14.09
N PRO A 115 0.60 -9.85 15.32
CA PRO A 115 1.53 -10.96 15.50
C PRO A 115 0.92 -12.20 14.84
N ARG A 116 1.63 -12.80 13.88
CA ARG A 116 1.20 -13.98 13.09
C ARG A 116 1.20 -15.26 13.95
N SER A 117 0.44 -15.24 15.04
CA SER A 117 0.22 -16.40 15.91
C SER A 117 -0.82 -17.32 15.29
N ILE A 118 -0.67 -18.63 15.51
CA ILE A 118 -1.55 -19.68 14.98
C ILE A 118 -3.02 -19.50 15.39
N HIS A 119 -3.27 -18.75 16.47
CA HIS A 119 -4.61 -18.42 16.96
C HIS A 119 -5.34 -17.35 16.13
N GLN A 120 -4.66 -16.73 15.15
CA GLN A 120 -5.17 -15.56 14.42
C GLN A 120 -5.54 -15.84 12.95
N VAL A 121 -5.57 -17.11 12.53
CA VAL A 121 -5.95 -17.55 11.17
C VAL A 121 -7.38 -17.12 10.78
N HIS A 122 -8.25 -16.84 11.76
CA HIS A 122 -9.65 -16.45 11.57
C HIS A 122 -9.87 -14.93 11.43
N LEU A 123 -8.82 -14.10 11.52
CA LEU A 123 -8.99 -12.65 11.46
C LEU A 123 -9.06 -12.16 10.01
N GLU A 124 -10.12 -11.41 9.71
CA GLU A 124 -10.33 -10.80 8.40
C GLU A 124 -9.25 -9.76 8.06
N ASN A 125 -8.92 -9.70 6.77
CA ASN A 125 -8.03 -8.71 6.21
C ASN A 125 -8.65 -7.31 6.32
N LYS A 126 -7.80 -6.30 6.54
CA LYS A 126 -8.26 -4.91 6.56
C LYS A 126 -8.69 -4.51 5.15
N ILE A 127 -9.86 -3.90 5.04
CA ILE A 127 -10.35 -3.29 3.80
C ILE A 127 -10.32 -1.77 3.96
N VAL A 128 -9.76 -1.08 2.97
CA VAL A 128 -9.71 0.38 2.89
C VAL A 128 -10.54 0.83 1.70
N TYR A 129 -11.47 1.76 1.95
CA TYR A 129 -12.29 2.39 0.92
C TYR A 129 -11.77 3.80 0.67
N HIS A 130 -11.53 4.13 -0.60
CA HIS A 130 -11.11 5.47 -1.02
C HIS A 130 -12.01 6.01 -2.12
N TYR A 131 -12.80 7.03 -1.78
CA TYR A 131 -13.79 7.64 -2.68
C TYR A 131 -13.15 8.70 -3.58
N ALA A 132 -13.59 8.77 -4.84
CA ALA A 132 -13.14 9.77 -5.78
C ALA A 132 -13.50 11.19 -5.32
N LYS A 133 -12.53 12.11 -5.37
CA LYS A 133 -12.75 13.53 -5.11
C LYS A 133 -12.56 14.33 -6.39
N LYS A 134 -13.67 14.75 -7.00
CA LYS A 134 -13.66 15.46 -8.30
C LYS A 134 -12.88 16.78 -8.25
N GLU A 135 -12.92 17.48 -7.11
CA GLU A 135 -12.19 18.73 -6.87
C GLU A 135 -10.67 18.61 -7.00
N LEU A 136 -10.11 17.41 -6.82
CA LEU A 136 -8.66 17.19 -6.92
C LEU A 136 -8.17 16.95 -8.36
N GLY A 137 -9.07 16.74 -9.32
CA GLY A 137 -8.71 16.50 -10.73
C GLY A 137 -7.65 15.41 -10.88
N GLU A 138 -6.54 15.74 -11.54
CA GLU A 138 -5.41 14.80 -11.76
C GLU A 138 -4.66 14.42 -10.49
N LYS A 139 -4.83 15.17 -9.39
CA LYS A 139 -4.25 14.83 -8.07
C LYS A 139 -5.09 13.79 -7.33
N CYS A 140 -6.27 13.43 -7.83
CA CYS A 140 -7.11 12.44 -7.17
C CYS A 140 -6.44 11.06 -7.18
N PHE A 141 -6.25 10.46 -6.01
CA PHE A 141 -5.61 9.14 -5.90
C PHE A 141 -6.35 8.07 -6.69
N LEU A 142 -7.69 8.10 -6.71
CA LEU A 142 -8.47 7.16 -7.51
C LEU A 142 -8.18 7.32 -9.02
N PHE A 143 -8.07 8.56 -9.51
CA PHE A 143 -7.73 8.83 -10.91
C PHE A 143 -6.33 8.31 -11.24
N LEU A 144 -5.35 8.59 -10.38
CA LEU A 144 -3.97 8.11 -10.56
C LEU A 144 -3.89 6.58 -10.56
N MET A 145 -4.63 5.93 -9.65
CA MET A 145 -4.71 4.48 -9.56
C MET A 145 -5.39 3.85 -10.78
N ASP A 146 -6.55 4.35 -11.18
CA ASP A 146 -7.28 3.88 -12.37
C ASP A 146 -6.41 4.01 -13.62
N LEU A 147 -5.77 5.18 -13.79
CA LEU A 147 -4.83 5.41 -14.89
C LEU A 147 -3.67 4.42 -14.83
N TYR A 148 -3.01 4.26 -13.69
CA TYR A 148 -1.88 3.34 -13.53
C TYR A 148 -2.26 1.89 -13.86
N LEU A 149 -3.36 1.40 -13.28
CA LEU A 149 -3.86 0.05 -13.50
C LEU A 149 -4.20 -0.19 -14.97
N SER A 150 -4.77 0.81 -15.66
CA SER A 150 -5.05 0.75 -17.10
C SER A 150 -3.80 0.63 -17.98
N LYS A 151 -2.62 1.02 -17.47
CA LYS A 151 -1.34 0.94 -18.19
C LYS A 151 -0.53 -0.31 -17.87
N LEU A 152 -0.99 -1.16 -16.94
CA LEU A 152 -0.31 -2.41 -16.65
C LEU A 152 -0.36 -3.34 -17.86
N SER A 153 0.77 -3.98 -18.15
CA SER A 153 0.84 -4.97 -19.23
C SER A 153 0.00 -6.21 -18.89
N LYS A 154 -0.54 -6.89 -19.90
CA LYS A 154 -1.28 -8.16 -19.70
C LYS A 154 -0.48 -9.18 -18.88
N LYS A 155 0.82 -9.30 -19.15
CA LYS A 155 1.74 -10.17 -18.40
C LYS A 155 1.85 -9.80 -16.93
N ALA A 156 1.80 -8.51 -16.59
CA ALA A 156 1.81 -8.05 -15.20
C ALA A 156 0.51 -8.43 -14.50
N VAL A 157 -0.63 -8.24 -15.17
CA VAL A 157 -1.95 -8.61 -14.66
C VAL A 157 -2.04 -10.13 -14.44
N GLU A 158 -1.61 -10.94 -15.41
CA GLU A 158 -1.60 -12.41 -15.32
C GLU A 158 -0.72 -12.93 -14.17
N LYS A 159 0.41 -12.26 -13.90
CA LYS A 159 1.34 -12.61 -12.81
C LYS A 159 1.00 -11.93 -11.49
N ASP A 160 -0.09 -11.18 -11.45
CA ASP A 160 -0.55 -10.43 -10.29
C ASP A 160 0.51 -9.45 -9.72
N LEU A 161 1.28 -8.82 -10.62
CA LEU A 161 2.33 -7.87 -10.29
C LEU A 161 1.78 -6.45 -10.24
N PHE A 162 2.00 -5.75 -9.13
CA PHE A 162 1.57 -4.36 -8.97
C PHE A 162 2.61 -3.36 -9.51
N TYR A 163 3.78 -3.23 -8.87
CA TYR A 163 4.82 -2.29 -9.32
C TYR A 163 5.60 -2.85 -10.51
N CYS A 164 5.42 -2.24 -11.68
CA CYS A 164 6.13 -2.58 -12.90
C CYS A 164 7.09 -1.46 -13.32
N LYS A 165 8.26 -1.81 -13.86
CA LYS A 165 9.17 -0.80 -14.41
C LYS A 165 8.51 -0.13 -15.63
N PRO A 166 8.55 1.20 -15.76
CA PRO A 166 7.97 1.87 -16.91
C PRO A 166 8.68 1.46 -18.20
N ALA A 167 7.91 1.31 -19.28
CA ALA A 167 8.47 1.04 -20.59
C ALA A 167 9.34 2.24 -21.02
N GLN A 168 10.54 1.96 -21.53
CA GLN A 168 11.35 3.00 -22.15
C GLN A 168 10.69 3.40 -23.47
N SER A 169 10.57 4.69 -23.74
CA SER A 169 10.19 5.15 -25.07
C SER A 169 11.28 4.69 -26.04
N THR A 170 10.94 3.75 -26.94
CA THR A 170 11.79 3.49 -28.10
C THR A 170 11.67 4.71 -28.98
N SER A 171 12.63 5.63 -28.88
CA SER A 171 12.90 6.63 -29.90
C SER A 171 13.38 5.91 -31.17
N CYS A 172 12.42 5.37 -31.93
CA CYS A 172 12.63 4.88 -33.27
C CYS A 172 12.21 5.97 -34.25
N GLY A 173 13.19 6.58 -34.91
CA GLY A 173 12.95 7.55 -35.98
C GLY A 173 14.11 8.51 -36.19
N LYS A 174 15.28 7.98 -36.60
CA LYS A 174 16.19 8.79 -37.42
C LYS A 174 15.54 8.95 -38.79
N LEU A 175 15.31 10.19 -39.22
CA LEU A 175 15.26 10.59 -40.62
C LEU A 175 16.35 11.63 -40.81
#